data_AF-A0A150WTB4-F1
#
_entry.id   AF-A0A150WTB4-F1
#
_cell.length_a   1.000
_cell.length_b   1.000
_cell.length_c   1.000
_cell.angle_alpha   90.00
_cell.angle_beta   90.00
_cell.angle_gamma   90.00
#
_symmetry.space_group_name_H-M   'P 1'
#
loop_
_entity.id
_entity.type
_entity.pdbx_description
1 polymer ?
#
loop_
_entity_poly.entity_id
_entity_poly.type
_entity_poly.pdbx_seq_one_letter_code
_entity_poly.pdbx_strand_id
1 'polypeptide(L)'
;MNVAKVSADYQCPVFENRPHAELISAIDLMIKEVTVVPECSGAPSAKTIEENGKTLKESLAAIQAVMQSQDAATVNPAQIEQTMTSALGAISNLGSVINNNEFLNSKCGRQSMSTGKVLLAVNDIINGFSPYALFAVSMNAALAPALPFVIGGVVASAGISAVAKMIDSKTLEMDIPEHRKAVLQNTCQYTKIAAKVRFMQLAQSGRIKTITQELEKRIDLYKQDFGAPSNELRSLLNYRDSKSKYNLAIENQYKADRNDLSSVETQMGKDSDDLMVCTLATELATWAKDGKTFPTSAFANLEAAASQSERAVKLQSASLKALNLTSMKRITDASAKAYEDEASLKTCAQAGRSWIAGVRQAITMTYELTNKSRNELETELSSRPEYTRWKAQFNRIQTERVTISRVEKAMEELAKDTSVIDRSELDQRMRILKSGLFGSRSAWGFGKPPVLAWINHTKKIHDQAVAALSTGMATLRDSAYTLTAMGRGGAVNFGTDGKMRIDYNIQYDSYTASQNLATFNKSQLPVGSRENEIACQQLESAWLDWSASLDHLGAIQLFCNMIDPVLDPKMDSSVLEACRGNVELNGTVVSKSLVDGAVSKLVTKGFQKDAKLLNEKMEELECPLPPVSVMNE
;
A
#
# COMPACT_ATOMS: atom_id res chain seq x y z
N MET A 1 18.36 -13.51 9.61
CA MET A 1 16.94 -13.43 9.99
C MET A 1 16.27 -12.51 9.00
N ASN A 2 15.44 -13.04 8.10
CA ASN A 2 14.68 -12.24 7.15
C ASN A 2 13.60 -11.45 7.89
N VAL A 3 13.31 -10.23 7.43
CA VAL A 3 12.33 -9.33 8.06
C VAL A 3 10.94 -9.97 7.97
N ALA A 4 10.27 -10.19 9.10
CA ALA A 4 8.92 -10.74 9.17
C ALA A 4 7.97 -9.94 8.26
N LYS A 5 7.32 -10.59 7.28
CA LYS A 5 6.25 -9.96 6.50
C LYS A 5 4.95 -10.10 7.27
N VAL A 6 4.53 -9.02 7.90
CA VAL A 6 3.25 -8.96 8.61
C VAL A 6 2.12 -8.76 7.59
N SER A 7 0.93 -9.32 7.90
CA SER A 7 -0.30 -9.15 7.12
C SER A 7 -0.48 -7.69 6.67
N ALA A 8 -1.06 -7.48 5.48
CA ALA A 8 -1.31 -6.16 4.91
C ALA A 8 -2.03 -5.20 5.87
N ASP A 9 -2.82 -5.75 6.80
CA ASP A 9 -3.55 -5.01 7.84
C ASP A 9 -2.64 -4.26 8.84
N TYR A 10 -1.35 -4.61 8.88
CA TYR A 10 -0.33 -4.01 9.76
C TYR A 10 0.75 -3.24 8.98
N GLN A 11 0.64 -3.17 7.65
CA GLN A 11 1.50 -2.31 6.84
C GLN A 11 1.01 -0.86 6.97
N CYS A 12 1.91 0.04 7.37
CA CYS A 12 1.61 1.46 7.55
C CYS A 12 2.24 2.31 6.44
N PRO A 13 1.73 2.25 5.19
CA PRO A 13 2.23 3.11 4.13
C PRO A 13 1.90 4.57 4.45
N VAL A 14 2.84 5.48 4.16
CA VAL A 14 2.71 6.93 4.41
C VAL A 14 1.43 7.50 3.78
N PHE A 15 1.04 6.93 2.63
CA PHE A 15 -0.23 7.18 1.95
C PHE A 15 -0.93 5.83 1.74
N GLU A 16 -2.07 5.62 2.38
CA GLU A 16 -2.92 4.48 2.07
C GLU A 16 -3.71 4.79 0.79
N ASN A 17 -3.33 4.18 -0.33
CA ASN A 17 -4.22 4.05 -1.49
C ASN A 17 -5.23 2.93 -1.20
N ARG A 18 -6.15 3.16 -0.26
CA ARG A 18 -7.29 2.25 -0.09
C ARG A 18 -8.28 2.43 -1.23
N PRO A 19 -8.79 1.35 -1.85
CA PRO A 19 -9.81 1.45 -2.87
C PRO A 19 -11.09 2.11 -2.31
N HIS A 20 -11.79 2.85 -3.17
CA HIS A 20 -13.01 3.63 -2.86
C HIS A 20 -14.06 2.89 -2.01
N ALA A 21 -14.16 1.56 -2.16
CA ALA A 21 -15.09 0.70 -1.43
C ALA A 21 -14.84 0.66 0.08
N GLU A 22 -13.58 0.78 0.52
CA GLU A 22 -13.23 0.68 1.94
C GLU A 22 -13.58 1.96 2.71
N LEU A 23 -13.50 3.12 2.05
CA LEU A 23 -13.88 4.40 2.66
C LEU A 23 -15.39 4.50 2.87
N ILE A 24 -16.18 4.11 1.87
CA ILE A 24 -17.64 4.04 2.00
C ILE A 24 -18.02 2.98 3.03
N SER A 25 -17.35 1.83 3.03
CA SER A 25 -17.55 0.79 4.05
C SER A 25 -17.23 1.27 5.45
N ALA A 26 -16.20 2.11 5.64
CA ALA A 26 -15.87 2.69 6.94
C ALA A 26 -16.98 3.65 7.41
N ILE A 27 -17.49 4.51 6.52
CA ILE A 27 -18.64 5.38 6.81
C ILE A 27 -19.87 4.55 7.19
N ASP A 28 -20.18 3.51 6.41
CA ASP A 28 -21.32 2.65 6.66
C ASP A 28 -21.17 1.86 7.98
N LEU A 29 -19.96 1.42 8.32
CA LEU A 29 -19.68 0.73 9.57
C LEU A 29 -19.81 1.68 10.77
N MET A 30 -19.33 2.92 10.65
CA MET A 30 -19.50 3.95 11.68
C MET A 30 -21.00 4.22 11.93
N ILE A 31 -21.77 4.45 10.86
CA ILE A 31 -23.22 4.71 10.93
C ILE A 31 -23.94 3.49 11.54
N LYS A 32 -23.57 2.27 11.11
CA LYS A 32 -24.18 1.04 11.62
C LYS A 32 -23.94 0.85 13.11
N GLU A 33 -22.73 1.07 13.60
CA GLU A 33 -22.42 0.87 15.02
C GLU A 33 -23.21 1.86 15.92
N VAL A 34 -23.39 3.12 15.50
CA VAL A 34 -24.18 4.08 16.30
C VAL A 34 -25.70 3.91 16.17
N THR A 35 -26.19 3.21 15.14
CA THR A 35 -27.64 2.98 14.93
C THR A 35 -28.12 1.65 15.49
N VAL A 36 -27.26 0.63 15.57
CA VAL A 36 -27.62 -0.70 16.06
C VAL A 36 -27.54 -0.81 17.58
N VAL A 37 -26.74 0.05 18.25
CA VAL A 37 -26.62 0.08 19.71
C VAL A 37 -27.88 0.70 20.33
N PRO A 38 -28.71 -0.04 21.10
CA PRO A 38 -29.96 0.48 21.67
C PRO A 38 -29.76 1.72 22.54
N GLU A 39 -28.62 1.80 23.24
CA GLU A 39 -28.23 2.91 24.11
C GLU A 39 -27.90 4.20 23.35
N CYS A 40 -27.77 4.12 22.01
CA CYS A 40 -27.57 5.25 21.11
C CYS A 40 -28.88 5.80 20.52
N SER A 41 -30.00 5.10 20.72
CA SER A 41 -31.32 5.56 20.24
C SER A 41 -31.70 6.90 20.88
N GLY A 42 -31.84 7.94 20.05
CA GLY A 42 -32.21 9.29 20.47
C GLY A 42 -31.07 10.13 21.06
N ALA A 43 -29.84 9.64 21.10
CA ALA A 43 -28.70 10.44 21.55
C ALA A 43 -28.35 11.53 20.49
N PRO A 44 -28.27 12.81 20.86
CA PRO A 44 -27.93 13.90 19.93
C PRO A 44 -26.61 13.63 19.18
N SER A 45 -25.62 13.10 19.89
CA SER A 45 -24.32 12.72 19.36
C SER A 45 -24.36 11.58 18.33
N ALA A 46 -25.22 10.57 18.53
CA ALA A 46 -25.42 9.49 17.56
C ALA A 46 -26.08 10.00 16.27
N LYS A 47 -27.07 10.89 16.41
CA LYS A 47 -27.72 11.57 15.27
C LYS A 47 -26.73 12.44 14.49
N THR A 48 -25.88 13.19 15.19
CA THR A 48 -24.81 13.97 14.55
C THR A 48 -23.81 13.07 13.82
N ILE A 49 -23.46 11.89 14.36
CA ILE A 49 -22.59 10.93 13.67
C ILE A 49 -23.26 10.39 12.39
N GLU A 50 -24.55 10.07 12.45
CA GLU A 50 -25.31 9.60 11.28
C GLU A 50 -25.40 10.66 10.18
N GLU A 51 -25.79 11.89 10.52
CA GLU A 51 -25.95 13.00 9.57
C GLU A 51 -24.63 13.40 8.89
N ASN A 52 -23.55 13.50 9.66
CA ASN A 52 -22.23 13.78 9.10
C ASN A 52 -21.70 12.59 8.29
N GLY A 53 -22.02 11.35 8.68
CA GLY A 53 -21.70 10.16 7.90
C GLY A 53 -22.39 10.16 6.52
N LYS A 54 -23.67 10.50 6.45
CA LYS A 54 -24.41 10.67 5.18
C LYS A 54 -23.81 11.79 4.32
N THR A 55 -23.56 12.94 4.93
CA THR A 55 -22.91 14.10 4.26
C THR A 55 -21.57 13.72 3.63
N LEU A 56 -20.76 12.91 4.33
CA LEU A 56 -19.49 12.41 3.82
C LEU A 56 -19.66 11.46 2.65
N LYS A 57 -20.62 10.53 2.73
CA LYS A 57 -20.90 9.58 1.65
C LYS A 57 -21.33 10.29 0.37
N GLU A 58 -22.20 11.28 0.49
CA GLU A 58 -22.65 12.12 -0.63
C GLU A 58 -21.51 12.95 -1.22
N SER A 59 -20.71 13.58 -0.36
CA SER A 59 -19.58 14.39 -0.80
C SER A 59 -18.51 13.56 -1.51
N LEU A 60 -18.25 12.34 -1.02
CA LEU A 60 -17.33 11.42 -1.66
C LEU A 60 -17.80 10.94 -3.03
N ALA A 61 -19.09 10.63 -3.18
CA ALA A 61 -19.67 10.25 -4.47
C ALA A 61 -19.52 11.39 -5.49
N ALA A 62 -19.75 12.64 -5.07
CA ALA A 62 -19.58 13.82 -5.92
C ALA A 62 -18.11 14.06 -6.31
N ILE A 63 -17.17 13.99 -5.37
CA ILE A 63 -15.73 14.13 -5.66
C ILE A 63 -15.24 12.98 -6.57
N GLN A 64 -15.75 11.76 -6.36
CA GLN A 64 -15.40 10.61 -7.18
C GLN A 64 -15.86 10.78 -8.63
N ALA A 65 -17.09 11.26 -8.86
CA ALA A 65 -17.60 11.54 -10.20
C ALA A 65 -16.70 12.53 -10.95
N VAL A 66 -16.19 13.54 -10.25
CA VAL A 66 -15.25 14.52 -10.80
C VAL A 66 -13.89 13.89 -11.13
N MET A 67 -13.34 13.07 -10.22
CA MET A 67 -12.03 12.43 -10.42
C MET A 67 -12.00 11.38 -11.54
N GLN A 68 -13.15 10.80 -11.86
CA GLN A 68 -13.29 9.83 -12.95
C GLN A 68 -13.55 10.50 -14.31
N SER A 69 -13.83 11.80 -14.34
CA SER A 69 -13.95 12.54 -15.59
C SER A 69 -12.57 12.71 -16.25
N GLN A 70 -12.43 12.25 -17.49
CA GLN A 70 -11.18 12.38 -18.27
C GLN A 70 -11.01 13.77 -18.90
N ASP A 71 -12.06 14.60 -18.87
CA ASP A 71 -12.11 15.90 -19.51
C ASP A 71 -12.02 17.03 -18.47
N ALA A 72 -10.84 17.65 -18.37
CA ALA A 72 -10.54 18.72 -17.43
C ALA A 72 -11.44 19.96 -17.62
N ALA A 73 -12.08 20.13 -18.78
CA ALA A 73 -12.97 21.26 -19.06
C ALA A 73 -14.37 21.10 -18.44
N THR A 74 -14.76 19.88 -18.04
CA THR A 74 -16.08 19.60 -17.45
C THR A 74 -16.13 19.76 -15.93
N VAL A 75 -14.98 20.04 -15.32
CA VAL A 75 -14.82 20.10 -13.87
C VAL A 75 -15.10 21.50 -13.35
N ASN A 76 -16.23 21.70 -12.65
CA ASN A 76 -16.56 22.97 -12.00
C ASN A 76 -15.79 23.14 -10.67
N PRO A 77 -14.80 24.05 -10.58
CA PRO A 77 -13.98 24.21 -9.37
C PRO A 77 -14.78 24.69 -8.15
N ALA A 78 -15.84 25.48 -8.36
CA ALA A 78 -16.69 25.97 -7.28
C ALA A 78 -17.53 24.85 -6.65
N GLN A 79 -17.96 23.87 -7.46
CA GLN A 79 -18.68 22.71 -6.96
C GLN A 79 -17.75 21.80 -6.15
N ILE A 80 -16.50 21.59 -6.59
CA ILE A 80 -15.48 20.88 -5.81
C ILE A 80 -15.25 21.59 -4.48
N GLU A 81 -15.09 22.90 -4.49
CA GLU A 81 -14.85 23.70 -3.29
C GLU A 81 -15.98 23.56 -2.28
N GLN A 82 -17.23 23.66 -2.71
CA GLN A 82 -18.40 23.48 -1.86
C GLN A 82 -18.47 22.06 -1.30
N THR A 83 -18.34 21.04 -2.15
CA THR A 83 -18.37 19.63 -1.73
C THR A 83 -17.24 19.29 -0.76
N MET A 84 -16.05 19.83 -1.00
CA MET A 84 -14.90 19.64 -0.12
C MET A 84 -15.10 20.33 1.22
N THR A 85 -15.64 21.56 1.22
CA THR A 85 -15.95 22.30 2.45
C THR A 85 -17.00 21.58 3.29
N SER A 86 -18.06 21.05 2.66
CA SER A 86 -19.08 20.23 3.33
C SER A 86 -18.50 18.95 3.94
N ALA A 87 -17.65 18.23 3.20
CA ALA A 87 -16.99 17.03 3.72
C ALA A 87 -16.06 17.33 4.90
N LEU A 88 -15.29 18.42 4.83
CA LEU A 88 -14.38 18.81 5.90
C LEU A 88 -15.11 19.34 7.14
N GLY A 89 -16.22 20.05 6.94
CA GLY A 89 -17.15 20.40 8.02
C GLY A 89 -17.70 19.15 8.70
N ALA A 90 -18.10 18.13 7.93
CA ALA A 90 -18.61 16.88 8.46
C ALA A 90 -17.54 16.09 9.24
N ILE A 91 -16.30 16.01 8.73
CA ILE A 91 -15.17 15.39 9.44
C ILE A 91 -14.85 16.15 10.74
N SER A 92 -14.89 17.48 10.71
CA SER A 92 -14.65 18.33 11.88
C SER A 92 -15.73 18.11 12.95
N ASN A 93 -16.99 18.06 12.55
CA ASN A 93 -18.11 17.78 13.46
C ASN A 93 -18.01 16.38 14.07
N LEU A 94 -17.65 15.36 13.28
CA LEU A 94 -17.39 14.01 13.80
C LEU A 94 -16.25 14.01 14.83
N GLY A 95 -15.13 14.66 14.50
CA GLY A 95 -14.00 14.80 15.41
C GLY A 95 -14.36 15.52 16.70
N SER A 96 -15.16 16.58 16.60
CA SER A 96 -15.68 17.34 17.75
C SER A 96 -16.60 16.50 18.62
N VAL A 97 -17.56 15.77 18.04
CA VAL A 97 -18.46 14.88 18.80
C VAL A 97 -17.70 13.79 19.54
N ILE A 98 -16.68 13.20 18.91
CA ILE A 98 -15.85 12.16 19.53
C ILE A 98 -14.92 12.73 20.58
N ASN A 99 -14.39 13.93 20.38
CA ASN A 99 -13.49 14.58 21.34
C ASN A 99 -14.25 15.15 22.55
N ASN A 100 -15.46 15.65 22.32
CA ASN A 100 -16.32 16.22 23.34
C ASN A 100 -16.76 15.12 24.30
N ASN A 101 -16.57 15.40 25.60
CA ASN A 101 -16.83 14.47 26.69
C ASN A 101 -18.27 13.94 26.73
N GLU A 102 -19.22 14.58 26.04
CA GLU A 102 -20.62 14.21 26.04
C GLU A 102 -20.87 12.85 25.38
N PHE A 103 -20.30 12.60 24.20
CA PHE A 103 -20.41 11.27 23.56
C PHE A 103 -19.67 10.22 24.38
N LEU A 104 -18.38 10.46 24.69
CA LEU A 104 -17.54 9.51 25.41
C LEU A 104 -18.05 9.13 26.82
N ASN A 105 -18.76 10.05 27.50
CA ASN A 105 -19.36 9.77 28.81
C ASN A 105 -20.79 9.25 28.74
N SER A 106 -21.45 9.32 27.57
CA SER A 106 -22.78 8.73 27.38
C SER A 106 -22.72 7.20 27.39
N LYS A 107 -23.84 6.55 27.73
CA LYS A 107 -23.95 5.08 27.64
C LYS A 107 -23.69 4.59 26.21
N CYS A 108 -24.26 5.30 25.22
CA CYS A 108 -24.00 5.11 23.80
C CYS A 108 -22.52 5.11 23.46
N GLY A 109 -21.79 6.16 23.84
CA GLY A 109 -20.37 6.28 23.53
C GLY A 109 -19.53 5.27 24.28
N ARG A 110 -19.79 4.99 25.56
CA ARG A 110 -19.05 3.94 26.29
C ARG A 110 -19.18 2.56 25.62
N GLN A 111 -20.37 2.23 25.13
CA GLN A 111 -20.66 0.94 24.49
C GLN A 111 -20.18 0.86 23.03
N SER A 112 -20.28 1.97 22.29
CA SER A 112 -19.78 2.05 20.92
C SER A 112 -18.25 2.23 20.85
N MET A 113 -17.64 2.74 21.91
CA MET A 113 -16.19 2.92 22.03
C MET A 113 -15.50 1.71 22.67
N SER A 114 -16.19 0.95 23.54
CA SER A 114 -15.66 -0.31 24.06
C SER A 114 -15.44 -1.36 22.96
N THR A 115 -16.20 -1.27 21.86
CA THR A 115 -15.98 -2.11 20.67
C THR A 115 -14.85 -1.61 19.77
N GLY A 116 -14.32 -0.39 19.99
CA GLY A 116 -13.24 0.22 19.21
C GLY A 116 -13.60 0.59 17.77
N LYS A 117 -14.65 0.00 17.18
CA LYS A 117 -15.01 0.09 15.77
C LYS A 117 -15.32 1.49 15.26
N VAL A 118 -15.98 2.33 16.07
CA VAL A 118 -16.27 3.73 15.69
C VAL A 118 -14.97 4.53 15.54
N LEU A 119 -14.00 4.32 16.42
CA LEU A 119 -12.67 4.94 16.30
C LEU A 119 -11.94 4.48 15.04
N LEU A 120 -12.02 3.18 14.73
CA LEU A 120 -11.36 2.62 13.55
C LEU A 120 -11.97 3.16 12.25
N ALA A 121 -13.30 3.23 12.20
CA ALA A 121 -14.02 3.74 11.05
C ALA A 121 -13.75 5.23 10.80
N VAL A 122 -13.77 6.06 11.84
CA VAL A 122 -13.44 7.49 11.74
C VAL A 122 -12.00 7.69 11.26
N ASN A 123 -11.10 6.85 11.75
CA ASN A 123 -9.71 6.85 11.33
C ASN A 123 -9.56 6.48 9.84
N ASP A 124 -10.24 5.43 9.38
CA ASP A 124 -10.24 5.02 7.98
C ASP A 124 -10.87 6.10 7.08
N ILE A 125 -11.87 6.83 7.58
CA ILE A 125 -12.47 7.97 6.88
C ILE A 125 -11.45 9.05 6.58
N ILE A 126 -10.65 9.48 7.56
CA ILE A 126 -9.68 10.58 7.39
C ILE A 126 -8.55 10.18 6.44
N ASN A 127 -8.06 8.95 6.56
CA ASN A 127 -6.99 8.46 5.70
C ASN A 127 -7.46 8.29 4.27
N GLY A 128 -8.66 7.74 4.09
CA GLY A 128 -9.28 7.64 2.78
C GLY A 128 -9.58 9.01 2.18
N PHE A 129 -9.92 10.02 3.00
CA PHE A 129 -10.23 11.37 2.52
C PHE A 129 -9.00 12.22 2.16
N SER A 130 -7.83 11.89 2.73
CA SER A 130 -6.58 12.66 2.54
C SER A 130 -6.22 12.95 1.07
N PRO A 131 -6.19 11.95 0.16
CA PRO A 131 -5.81 12.17 -1.23
C PRO A 131 -6.77 13.08 -2.00
N TYR A 132 -8.06 13.07 -1.65
CA TYR A 132 -9.09 13.87 -2.31
C TYR A 132 -8.97 15.35 -1.99
N ALA A 133 -8.73 15.67 -0.73
CA ALA A 133 -8.56 17.04 -0.32
C ALA A 133 -7.23 17.62 -0.78
N LEU A 134 -6.16 16.81 -0.82
CA LEU A 134 -4.89 17.19 -1.47
C LEU A 134 -5.08 17.47 -2.96
N PHE A 135 -5.86 16.64 -3.67
CA PHE A 135 -6.21 16.87 -5.07
C PHE A 135 -7.00 18.18 -5.24
N ALA A 136 -8.03 18.43 -4.42
CA ALA A 136 -8.80 19.65 -4.50
C ALA A 136 -7.97 20.90 -4.23
N VAL A 137 -7.03 20.85 -3.28
CA VAL A 137 -6.11 21.98 -3.02
C VAL A 137 -5.14 22.20 -4.18
N SER A 138 -4.69 21.12 -4.84
CA SER A 138 -3.85 21.23 -6.05
C SER A 138 -4.59 21.86 -7.25
N MET A 139 -5.92 21.86 -7.22
CA MET A 139 -6.78 22.48 -8.23
C MET A 139 -7.23 23.89 -7.84
N ASN A 140 -7.41 24.16 -6.55
CA ASN A 140 -7.81 25.45 -6.01
C ASN A 140 -7.08 25.74 -4.69
N ALA A 141 -6.14 26.69 -4.74
CA ALA A 141 -5.36 27.11 -3.58
C ALA A 141 -6.20 27.73 -2.46
N ALA A 142 -7.43 28.21 -2.74
CA ALA A 142 -8.33 28.74 -1.72
C ALA A 142 -8.74 27.69 -0.66
N LEU A 143 -8.59 26.40 -0.97
CA LEU A 143 -8.84 25.28 -0.05
C LEU A 143 -7.66 24.98 0.89
N ALA A 144 -6.56 25.71 0.79
CA ALA A 144 -5.38 25.60 1.66
C ALA A 144 -5.68 25.59 3.18
N PRO A 145 -6.60 26.43 3.72
CA PRO A 145 -6.92 26.43 5.15
C PRO A 145 -7.53 25.12 5.66
N ALA A 146 -7.99 24.26 4.76
CA ALA A 146 -8.64 23.00 5.06
C ALA A 146 -7.64 21.83 5.22
N LEU A 147 -6.39 22.00 4.78
CA LEU A 147 -5.34 20.96 4.86
C LEU A 147 -4.94 20.50 6.27
N PRO A 148 -4.90 21.35 7.31
CA PRO A 148 -4.62 20.88 8.67
C PRO A 148 -5.62 19.83 9.18
N PHE A 149 -6.88 19.92 8.73
CA PHE A 149 -7.92 18.92 9.03
C PHE A 149 -7.67 17.62 8.28
N VAL A 150 -7.33 17.72 6.99
CA VAL A 150 -7.03 16.61 6.06
C VAL A 150 -5.79 15.83 6.48
N ILE A 151 -4.79 16.54 7.00
CA ILE A 151 -3.52 15.97 7.43
C ILE A 151 -3.61 15.33 8.83
N GLY A 152 -4.80 15.38 9.45
CA GLY A 152 -5.14 14.56 10.61
C GLY A 152 -4.93 15.23 11.97
N GLY A 153 -4.63 16.53 12.01
CA GLY A 153 -4.32 17.23 13.27
C GLY A 153 -5.48 17.30 14.29
N VAL A 154 -6.73 17.30 13.81
CA VAL A 154 -7.92 17.51 14.66
C VAL A 154 -8.60 16.22 15.08
N VAL A 155 -8.66 15.21 14.19
CA VAL A 155 -9.43 14.00 14.45
C VAL A 155 -8.55 12.84 14.92
N ALA A 156 -7.29 12.76 14.50
CA ALA A 156 -6.35 11.85 15.16
C ALA A 156 -6.14 12.26 16.62
N SER A 157 -6.26 13.55 16.95
CA SER A 157 -6.31 13.99 18.34
C SER A 157 -7.52 13.48 19.09
N ALA A 158 -8.67 13.31 18.44
CA ALA A 158 -9.84 12.71 19.09
C ALA A 158 -9.64 11.21 19.35
N GLY A 159 -9.14 10.44 18.38
CA GLY A 159 -8.87 9.00 18.54
C GLY A 159 -7.78 8.70 19.57
N ILE A 160 -6.67 9.45 19.50
CA ILE A 160 -5.57 9.33 20.45
C ILE A 160 -5.99 9.86 21.83
N SER A 161 -6.81 10.91 21.92
CA SER A 161 -7.38 11.39 23.19
C SER A 161 -8.44 10.44 23.76
N ALA A 162 -9.17 9.69 22.94
CA ALA A 162 -10.12 8.69 23.41
C ALA A 162 -9.38 7.47 23.99
N VAL A 163 -8.38 6.95 23.27
CA VAL A 163 -7.47 5.93 23.82
C VAL A 163 -6.80 6.47 25.09
N ALA A 164 -6.37 7.74 25.07
CA ALA A 164 -5.84 8.43 26.24
C ALA A 164 -6.78 8.38 27.43
N LYS A 165 -8.03 8.77 27.25
CA LYS A 165 -9.04 8.77 28.31
C LYS A 165 -9.35 7.35 28.80
N MET A 166 -9.37 6.35 27.90
CA MET A 166 -9.54 4.94 28.29
C MET A 166 -8.39 4.42 29.16
N ILE A 167 -7.18 4.95 28.99
CA ILE A 167 -6.04 4.61 29.84
C ILE A 167 -6.16 5.32 31.19
N ASP A 168 -6.53 6.61 31.18
CA ASP A 168 -6.69 7.41 32.38
C ASP A 168 -7.83 6.86 33.26
N SER A 169 -8.86 6.24 32.66
CA SER A 169 -9.91 5.49 33.36
C SER A 169 -9.52 4.06 33.76
N LYS A 170 -8.26 3.64 33.54
CA LYS A 170 -7.75 2.26 33.75
C LYS A 170 -8.52 1.17 32.98
N THR A 171 -9.21 1.53 31.91
CA THR A 171 -10.00 0.59 31.11
C THR A 171 -9.23 0.02 29.92
N LEU A 172 -7.98 0.45 29.67
CA LEU A 172 -7.15 -0.11 28.60
C LEU A 172 -6.47 -1.41 29.05
N GLU A 173 -7.14 -2.54 28.77
CA GLU A 173 -6.61 -3.88 29.00
C GLU A 173 -5.99 -4.46 27.72
N MET A 174 -4.68 -4.73 27.74
CA MET A 174 -3.96 -5.29 26.58
C MET A 174 -4.33 -6.75 26.30
N ASP A 175 -5.01 -7.44 27.21
CA ASP A 175 -5.50 -8.80 26.98
C ASP A 175 -6.71 -8.81 26.02
N ILE A 176 -7.38 -7.66 25.83
CA ILE A 176 -8.47 -7.49 24.86
C ILE A 176 -7.90 -7.22 23.45
N PRO A 177 -8.24 -8.04 22.43
CA PRO A 177 -7.73 -7.87 21.06
C PRO A 177 -8.00 -6.49 20.44
N GLU A 178 -9.19 -5.92 20.68
CA GLU A 178 -9.57 -4.62 20.13
C GLU A 178 -8.73 -3.47 20.70
N HIS A 179 -8.36 -3.54 21.98
CA HIS A 179 -7.46 -2.55 22.59
C HIS A 179 -6.06 -2.60 21.97
N ARG A 180 -5.53 -3.81 21.72
CA ARG A 180 -4.24 -3.98 21.04
C ARG A 180 -4.27 -3.43 19.63
N LYS A 181 -5.33 -3.75 18.88
CA LYS A 181 -5.55 -3.26 17.51
C LYS A 181 -5.67 -1.74 17.49
N ALA A 182 -6.41 -1.15 18.42
CA ALA A 182 -6.55 0.30 18.54
C ALA A 182 -5.22 0.98 18.83
N VAL A 183 -4.38 0.46 19.74
CA VAL A 183 -3.05 1.04 19.99
C VAL A 183 -2.16 0.98 18.76
N LEU A 184 -2.13 -0.15 18.06
CA LEU A 184 -1.33 -0.32 16.85
C LEU A 184 -1.78 0.63 15.75
N GLN A 185 -3.09 0.71 15.50
CA GLN A 185 -3.64 1.62 14.49
C GLN A 185 -3.40 3.08 14.88
N ASN A 186 -3.67 3.51 16.11
CA ASN A 186 -3.40 4.90 16.52
C ASN A 186 -1.90 5.26 16.44
N THR A 187 -1.01 4.32 16.75
CA THR A 187 0.44 4.51 16.61
C THR A 187 0.84 4.67 15.14
N CYS A 188 0.35 3.78 14.28
CA CYS A 188 0.49 3.88 12.83
C CYS A 188 0.01 5.24 12.31
N GLN A 189 -1.14 5.71 12.76
CA GLN A 189 -1.68 7.01 12.37
C GLN A 189 -0.82 8.17 12.82
N TYR A 190 -0.35 8.14 14.06
CA TYR A 190 0.58 9.14 14.53
C TYR A 190 1.84 9.20 13.65
N THR A 191 2.43 8.06 13.27
CA THR A 191 3.61 8.06 12.39
C THR A 191 3.32 8.65 11.01
N LYS A 192 2.15 8.36 10.42
CA LYS A 192 1.71 8.97 9.15
C LYS A 192 1.53 10.47 9.28
N ILE A 193 0.85 10.92 10.33
CA ILE A 193 0.61 12.35 10.57
C ILE A 193 1.92 13.06 10.82
N ALA A 194 2.81 12.51 11.66
CA ALA A 194 4.14 13.06 11.90
C ALA A 194 4.95 13.20 10.62
N ALA A 195 4.89 12.20 9.73
CA ALA A 195 5.51 12.29 8.41
C ALA A 195 4.89 13.41 7.56
N LYS A 196 3.56 13.50 7.48
CA LYS A 196 2.84 14.56 6.74
C LYS A 196 3.15 15.96 7.30
N VAL A 197 3.19 16.13 8.62
CA VAL A 197 3.54 17.39 9.29
C VAL A 197 4.99 17.78 8.99
N ARG A 198 5.93 16.82 9.07
CA ARG A 198 7.32 17.03 8.66
C ARG A 198 7.41 17.46 7.20
N PHE A 199 6.66 16.82 6.30
CA PHE A 199 6.62 17.20 4.89
C PHE A 199 6.11 18.64 4.69
N MET A 200 5.06 19.06 5.40
CA MET A 200 4.60 20.45 5.36
C MET A 200 5.67 21.43 5.87
N GLN A 201 6.33 21.13 6.98
CA GLN A 201 7.41 21.96 7.52
C GLN A 201 8.58 22.08 6.53
N LEU A 202 8.93 20.99 5.84
CA LEU A 202 9.96 20.99 4.80
C LEU A 202 9.52 21.74 3.53
N ALA A 203 8.25 21.65 3.16
CA ALA A 203 7.71 22.35 1.99
C ALA A 203 7.71 23.86 2.20
N GLN A 204 7.24 24.30 3.36
CA GLN A 204 7.21 25.71 3.74
C GLN A 204 8.60 26.30 4.04
N SER A 205 9.64 25.47 4.17
CA SER A 205 11.04 25.93 4.27
C SER A 205 11.76 25.94 2.91
N GLY A 206 11.01 25.78 1.80
CA GLY A 206 11.56 25.80 0.45
C GLY A 206 12.41 24.57 0.09
N ARG A 207 12.37 23.52 0.92
CA ARG A 207 13.15 22.27 0.73
C ARG A 207 12.34 21.18 0.02
N ILE A 208 11.43 21.57 -0.88
CA ILE A 208 10.57 20.66 -1.64
C ILE A 208 11.40 19.62 -2.41
N LYS A 209 12.54 20.03 -2.99
CA LYS A 209 13.47 19.09 -3.66
C LYS A 209 14.01 17.99 -2.74
N THR A 210 14.24 18.27 -1.45
CA THR A 210 14.68 17.26 -0.47
C THR A 210 13.54 16.28 -0.14
N ILE A 211 12.30 16.75 -0.15
CA ILE A 211 11.10 15.90 0.03
C ILE A 211 10.95 14.94 -1.15
N THR A 212 11.04 15.46 -2.38
CA THR A 212 10.94 14.66 -3.61
C THR A 212 12.05 13.61 -3.65
N GLN A 213 13.28 13.98 -3.28
CA GLN A 213 14.40 13.05 -3.16
C GLN A 213 14.23 12.00 -2.05
N GLU A 214 13.74 12.36 -0.86
CA GLU A 214 13.49 11.39 0.23
C GLU A 214 12.35 10.41 -0.13
N LEU A 215 11.31 10.89 -0.82
CA LEU A 215 10.18 10.08 -1.29
C LEU A 215 10.58 9.17 -2.46
N GLU A 216 11.34 9.68 -3.43
CA GLU A 216 11.90 8.90 -4.54
C GLU A 216 12.88 7.85 -4.04
N LYS A 217 13.74 8.19 -3.07
CA LYS A 217 14.66 7.24 -2.44
C LYS A 217 13.93 6.12 -1.69
N ARG A 218 12.78 6.41 -1.07
CA ARG A 218 11.91 5.37 -0.49
C ARG A 218 11.27 4.50 -1.57
N ILE A 219 10.80 5.08 -2.67
CA ILE A 219 10.32 4.32 -3.85
C ILE A 219 11.44 3.42 -4.40
N ASP A 220 12.69 3.88 -4.41
CA ASP A 220 13.84 3.12 -4.91
C ASP A 220 14.33 2.05 -3.91
N LEU A 221 14.19 2.28 -2.60
CA LEU A 221 14.36 1.25 -1.57
C LEU A 221 13.29 0.16 -1.70
N TYR A 222 12.03 0.53 -1.93
CA TYR A 222 11.00 -0.43 -2.29
C TYR A 222 11.38 -1.16 -3.59
N LYS A 223 11.91 -0.46 -4.62
CA LYS A 223 12.42 -1.10 -5.86
C LYS A 223 13.50 -2.14 -5.61
N GLN A 224 14.35 -1.94 -4.61
CA GLN A 224 15.44 -2.85 -4.23
C GLN A 224 14.94 -4.09 -3.46
N ASP A 225 13.87 -3.98 -2.68
CA ASP A 225 13.27 -5.11 -1.95
C ASP A 225 12.45 -6.07 -2.85
N PHE A 226 12.14 -5.68 -4.10
CA PHE A 226 11.54 -6.57 -5.12
C PHE A 226 12.61 -7.43 -5.80
N GLY A 227 13.14 -8.40 -5.04
CA GLY A 227 14.15 -9.39 -5.47
C GLY A 227 14.14 -9.69 -6.97
N ALA A 228 15.34 -9.62 -7.57
CA ALA A 228 15.61 -9.71 -9.01
C ALA A 228 14.53 -10.50 -9.79
N PRO A 229 13.70 -9.86 -10.64
CA PRO A 229 12.69 -10.55 -11.42
C PRO A 229 13.34 -11.65 -12.25
N SER A 230 12.61 -12.72 -12.52
CA SER A 230 13.09 -13.80 -13.39
C SER A 230 13.63 -13.22 -14.71
N ASN A 231 14.68 -13.83 -15.29
CA ASN A 231 15.29 -13.33 -16.52
C ASN A 231 14.25 -13.19 -17.66
N GLU A 232 13.25 -14.07 -17.67
CA GLU A 232 12.13 -14.03 -18.60
C GLU A 232 11.21 -12.82 -18.36
N LEU A 233 10.78 -12.57 -17.12
CA LEU A 233 9.97 -11.38 -16.80
C LEU A 233 10.76 -10.09 -17.09
N ARG A 234 12.05 -10.05 -16.80
CA ARG A 234 12.91 -8.91 -17.14
C ARG A 234 12.97 -8.65 -18.65
N SER A 235 13.08 -9.70 -19.46
CA SER A 235 13.07 -9.56 -20.93
C SER A 235 11.73 -9.04 -21.45
N LEU A 236 10.62 -9.51 -20.88
CA LEU A 236 9.26 -9.10 -21.24
C LEU A 236 8.94 -7.68 -20.79
N LEU A 237 9.45 -7.26 -19.62
CA LEU A 237 9.33 -5.87 -19.13
C LEU A 237 10.16 -4.90 -19.99
N ASN A 238 11.38 -5.29 -20.37
CA ASN A 238 12.20 -4.49 -21.29
C ASN A 238 11.52 -4.36 -22.66
N TYR A 239 10.92 -5.45 -23.15
CA TYR A 239 10.13 -5.44 -24.38
C TYR A 239 8.91 -4.50 -24.24
N ARG A 240 8.16 -4.60 -23.14
CA ARG A 240 7.04 -3.69 -22.83
C ARG A 240 7.48 -2.24 -22.76
N ASP A 241 8.58 -1.91 -22.10
CA ASP A 241 9.08 -0.54 -21.96
C ASP A 241 9.50 0.04 -23.32
N SER A 242 10.17 -0.76 -24.16
CA SER A 242 10.53 -0.36 -25.52
C SER A 242 9.29 -0.10 -26.38
N LYS A 243 8.28 -0.99 -26.30
CA LYS A 243 7.00 -0.87 -27.00
C LYS A 243 6.15 0.29 -26.49
N SER A 244 6.15 0.55 -25.19
CA SER A 244 5.44 1.65 -24.56
C SER A 244 6.01 3.00 -25.00
N LYS A 245 7.33 3.17 -25.00
CA LYS A 245 8.01 4.38 -25.51
C LYS A 245 7.70 4.62 -26.99
N TYR A 246 7.73 3.54 -27.78
CA TYR A 246 7.39 3.59 -29.20
C TYR A 246 5.93 4.00 -29.43
N ASN A 247 4.98 3.37 -28.74
CA ASN A 247 3.55 3.68 -28.84
C ASN A 247 3.23 5.10 -28.35
N LEU A 248 3.89 5.59 -27.31
CA LEU A 248 3.69 6.95 -26.78
C LEU A 248 4.08 8.02 -27.82
N ALA A 249 5.16 7.82 -28.58
CA ALA A 249 5.55 8.74 -29.64
C ALA A 249 4.50 8.80 -30.76
N ILE A 250 3.98 7.63 -31.17
CA ILE A 250 2.90 7.54 -32.17
C ILE A 250 1.61 8.16 -31.62
N GLU A 251 1.26 7.93 -30.35
CA GLU A 251 0.03 8.43 -29.73
C GLU A 251 0.02 9.97 -29.62
N ASN A 252 1.15 10.58 -29.26
CA ASN A 252 1.27 12.04 -29.20
C ASN A 252 1.10 12.68 -30.59
N GLN A 253 1.71 12.09 -31.62
CA GLN A 253 1.57 12.58 -32.99
C GLN A 253 0.16 12.31 -33.54
N TYR A 254 -0.44 11.15 -33.24
CA TYR A 254 -1.83 10.84 -33.57
C TYR A 254 -2.82 11.87 -32.99
N LYS A 255 -2.62 12.29 -31.74
CA LYS A 255 -3.48 13.32 -31.10
C LYS A 255 -3.35 14.67 -31.82
N ALA A 256 -2.14 15.06 -32.21
CA ALA A 256 -1.91 16.26 -33.01
C ALA A 256 -2.61 16.13 -34.39
N ASP A 257 -2.36 15.05 -35.12
CA ASP A 257 -2.94 14.81 -36.45
C ASP A 257 -4.49 14.74 -36.40
N ARG A 258 -5.06 14.21 -35.32
CA ARG A 258 -6.53 14.17 -35.11
C ARG A 258 -7.10 15.56 -34.83
N ASN A 259 -6.42 16.39 -34.05
CA ASN A 259 -6.84 17.76 -33.79
C ASN A 259 -6.77 18.59 -35.07
N ASP A 260 -5.70 18.44 -35.85
CA ASP A 260 -5.53 19.08 -37.15
C ASP A 260 -6.63 18.63 -38.12
N LEU A 261 -6.91 17.32 -38.21
CA LEU A 261 -8.01 16.80 -39.01
C LEU A 261 -9.36 17.36 -38.56
N SER A 262 -9.64 17.43 -37.26
CA SER A 262 -10.90 18.00 -36.74
C SER A 262 -11.05 19.48 -37.08
N SER A 263 -9.96 20.25 -37.02
CA SER A 263 -9.94 21.65 -37.42
C SER A 263 -10.25 21.80 -38.92
N VAL A 264 -9.57 20.99 -39.76
CA VAL A 264 -9.79 20.95 -41.21
C VAL A 264 -11.22 20.54 -41.56
N GLU A 265 -11.76 19.50 -40.92
CA GLU A 265 -13.13 19.03 -41.15
C GLU A 265 -14.19 20.07 -40.73
N THR A 266 -13.90 20.85 -39.68
CA THR A 266 -14.77 21.95 -39.24
C THR A 266 -14.77 23.08 -40.28
N GLN A 267 -13.61 23.42 -40.83
CA GLN A 267 -13.49 24.41 -41.90
C GLN A 267 -14.12 23.91 -43.21
N MET A 268 -14.03 22.61 -43.50
CA MET A 268 -14.60 21.96 -44.69
C MET A 268 -16.06 21.51 -44.52
N GLY A 269 -16.81 22.01 -43.53
CA GLY A 269 -18.18 21.61 -43.20
C GLY A 269 -19.10 21.26 -44.39
N LYS A 270 -20.21 20.55 -44.13
CA LYS A 270 -21.06 19.96 -45.20
C LYS A 270 -21.54 20.96 -46.27
N ASP A 271 -21.62 22.25 -45.94
CA ASP A 271 -22.06 23.34 -46.82
C ASP A 271 -20.92 24.29 -47.24
N SER A 272 -19.67 23.89 -47.06
CA SER A 272 -18.50 24.71 -47.41
C SER A 272 -18.36 24.87 -48.93
N ASP A 273 -18.17 26.12 -49.36
CA ASP A 273 -17.91 26.51 -50.75
C ASP A 273 -16.75 25.70 -51.36
N ASP A 274 -16.91 25.24 -52.60
CA ASP A 274 -15.90 24.50 -53.35
C ASP A 274 -14.59 25.29 -53.50
N LEU A 275 -14.66 26.63 -53.54
CA LEU A 275 -13.48 27.50 -53.50
C LEU A 275 -12.69 27.35 -52.20
N MET A 276 -13.37 27.36 -51.06
CA MET A 276 -12.74 27.21 -49.75
C MET A 276 -12.13 25.82 -49.59
N VAL A 277 -12.86 24.78 -50.02
CA VAL A 277 -12.40 23.38 -49.98
C VAL A 277 -11.17 23.16 -50.86
N CYS A 278 -11.16 23.68 -52.09
CA CYS A 278 -10.00 23.58 -52.99
C CYS A 278 -8.79 24.35 -52.46
N THR A 279 -9.00 25.56 -51.92
CA THR A 279 -7.92 26.39 -51.36
C THR A 279 -7.26 25.72 -50.17
N LEU A 280 -8.07 25.24 -49.20
CA LEU A 280 -7.57 24.54 -48.02
C LEU A 280 -6.84 23.24 -48.39
N ALA A 281 -7.36 22.46 -49.33
CA ALA A 281 -6.70 21.24 -49.80
C ALA A 281 -5.34 21.53 -50.46
N THR A 282 -5.23 22.65 -51.18
CA THR A 282 -3.98 23.08 -51.84
C THR A 282 -2.94 23.54 -50.82
N GLU A 283 -3.37 24.25 -49.78
CA GLU A 283 -2.50 24.67 -48.67
C GLU A 283 -1.98 23.45 -47.89
N LEU A 284 -2.85 22.50 -47.56
CA LEU A 284 -2.47 21.24 -46.93
C LEU A 284 -1.52 20.41 -47.81
N ALA A 285 -1.73 20.37 -49.13
CA ALA A 285 -0.81 19.72 -50.06
C ALA A 285 0.56 20.41 -50.11
N THR A 286 0.63 21.69 -49.78
CA THR A 286 1.88 22.45 -49.68
C THR A 286 2.61 22.15 -48.37
N TRP A 287 1.90 22.10 -47.23
CA TRP A 287 2.48 21.71 -45.94
C TRP A 287 3.05 20.29 -45.99
N ALA A 288 2.30 19.37 -46.60
CA ALA A 288 2.65 17.96 -46.76
C ALA A 288 4.00 17.68 -47.47
N LYS A 289 4.58 18.67 -48.19
CA LYS A 289 5.83 18.51 -48.96
C LYS A 289 7.07 18.28 -48.11
N ASP A 290 7.07 18.73 -46.85
CA ASP A 290 8.20 18.52 -45.94
C ASP A 290 8.35 17.06 -45.45
N GLY A 291 7.35 16.22 -45.74
CA GLY A 291 7.30 14.82 -45.37
C GLY A 291 7.07 14.53 -43.88
N LYS A 292 6.83 15.58 -43.06
CA LYS A 292 6.80 15.49 -41.59
C LYS A 292 5.58 16.14 -40.97
N THR A 293 4.97 17.12 -41.61
CA THR A 293 3.77 17.81 -41.11
C THR A 293 2.50 17.12 -41.58
N PHE A 294 1.40 17.45 -40.89
CA PHE A 294 0.06 17.05 -41.31
C PHE A 294 -0.21 17.57 -42.73
N PRO A 295 -0.77 16.74 -43.64
CA PRO A 295 -1.33 15.40 -43.41
C PRO A 295 -0.35 14.22 -43.60
N THR A 296 0.91 14.45 -44.00
CA THR A 296 1.88 13.38 -44.28
C THR A 296 2.30 12.61 -43.01
N SER A 297 2.34 13.29 -41.86
CA SER A 297 2.56 12.66 -40.54
C SER A 297 1.60 11.50 -40.26
N ALA A 298 0.32 11.63 -40.63
CA ALA A 298 -0.69 10.60 -40.41
C ALA A 298 -0.37 9.27 -41.14
N PHE A 299 0.16 9.35 -42.36
CA PHE A 299 0.56 8.17 -43.13
C PHE A 299 1.89 7.59 -42.67
N ALA A 300 2.83 8.44 -42.25
CA ALA A 300 4.09 8.00 -41.65
C ALA A 300 3.85 7.25 -40.32
N ASN A 301 2.90 7.72 -39.50
CA ASN A 301 2.47 7.05 -38.27
C ASN A 301 1.81 5.71 -38.55
N LEU A 302 0.97 5.63 -39.59
CA LEU A 302 0.36 4.37 -40.01
C LEU A 302 1.41 3.34 -40.47
N GLU A 303 2.41 3.77 -41.24
CA GLU A 303 3.52 2.92 -41.69
C GLU A 303 4.37 2.43 -40.52
N ALA A 304 4.67 3.33 -39.57
CA ALA A 304 5.36 2.99 -38.33
C ALA A 304 4.55 1.97 -37.51
N ALA A 305 3.25 2.18 -37.33
CA ALA A 305 2.38 1.25 -36.62
C ALA A 305 2.26 -0.12 -37.31
N ALA A 306 2.20 -0.13 -38.66
CA ALA A 306 2.07 -1.34 -39.46
C ALA A 306 3.38 -2.14 -39.61
N SER A 307 4.54 -1.56 -39.29
CA SER A 307 5.87 -2.17 -39.49
C SER A 307 6.04 -3.55 -38.82
N GLN A 308 5.30 -3.82 -37.75
CA GLN A 308 5.30 -5.11 -37.04
C GLN A 308 3.99 -5.89 -37.17
N SER A 309 3.08 -5.43 -38.02
CA SER A 309 1.80 -6.11 -38.28
C SER A 309 1.92 -7.16 -39.38
N GLU A 310 0.82 -7.88 -39.59
CA GLU A 310 0.66 -8.85 -40.66
C GLU A 310 0.85 -8.22 -42.05
N ARG A 311 1.20 -9.06 -43.04
CA ARG A 311 1.48 -8.64 -44.42
C ARG A 311 0.33 -7.85 -45.06
N ALA A 312 -0.91 -8.20 -44.75
CA ALA A 312 -2.10 -7.50 -45.26
C ALA A 312 -2.17 -6.04 -44.78
N VAL A 313 -1.89 -5.80 -43.49
CA VAL A 313 -1.88 -4.46 -42.89
C VAL A 313 -0.75 -3.61 -43.46
N LYS A 314 0.44 -4.20 -43.65
CA LYS A 314 1.58 -3.53 -44.31
C LYS A 314 1.24 -3.11 -45.73
N LEU A 315 0.59 -3.98 -46.49
CA LEU A 315 0.15 -3.67 -47.86
C LEU A 315 -0.88 -2.54 -47.87
N GLN A 316 -1.83 -2.55 -46.95
CA GLN A 316 -2.85 -1.52 -46.83
C GLN A 316 -2.25 -0.16 -46.44
N SER A 317 -1.30 -0.14 -45.49
CA SER A 317 -0.53 1.05 -45.12
C SER A 317 0.26 1.63 -46.30
N ALA A 318 1.00 0.78 -47.02
CA ALA A 318 1.74 1.18 -48.22
C ALA A 318 0.81 1.73 -49.32
N SER A 319 -0.37 1.13 -49.48
CA SER A 319 -1.37 1.59 -50.45
C SER A 319 -1.93 2.96 -50.09
N LEU A 320 -2.22 3.22 -48.82
CA LEU A 320 -2.68 4.53 -48.34
C LEU A 320 -1.60 5.60 -48.47
N LYS A 321 -0.34 5.26 -48.22
CA LYS A 321 0.80 6.17 -48.46
C LYS A 321 0.96 6.51 -49.95
N ALA A 322 0.82 5.53 -50.84
CA ALA A 322 0.83 5.78 -52.28
C ALA A 322 -0.37 6.63 -52.73
N LEU A 323 -1.54 6.40 -52.13
CA LEU A 323 -2.74 7.21 -52.36
C LEU A 323 -2.55 8.66 -51.88
N ASN A 324 -1.85 8.89 -50.77
CA ASN A 324 -1.50 10.22 -50.29
C ASN A 324 -0.69 11.00 -51.33
N LEU A 325 0.43 10.42 -51.81
CA LEU A 325 1.29 11.06 -52.80
C LEU A 325 0.54 11.35 -54.11
N THR A 326 -0.30 10.41 -54.54
CA THR A 326 -1.14 10.57 -55.74
C THR A 326 -2.18 11.67 -55.56
N SER A 327 -2.79 11.74 -54.38
CA SER A 327 -3.81 12.76 -54.06
C SER A 327 -3.22 14.15 -53.95
N MET A 328 -2.04 14.31 -53.33
CA MET A 328 -1.30 15.58 -53.30
C MET A 328 -1.02 16.09 -54.71
N LYS A 329 -0.55 15.21 -55.60
CA LYS A 329 -0.32 15.55 -57.01
C LYS A 329 -1.62 15.95 -57.71
N ARG A 330 -2.69 15.15 -57.55
CA ARG A 330 -4.01 15.42 -58.14
C ARG A 330 -4.58 16.77 -57.69
N ILE A 331 -4.41 17.13 -56.43
CA ILE A 331 -4.86 18.43 -55.89
C ILE A 331 -4.03 19.56 -56.49
N THR A 332 -2.71 19.41 -56.54
CA THR A 332 -1.81 20.42 -57.13
C THR A 332 -2.11 20.64 -58.62
N ASP A 333 -2.37 19.57 -59.36
CA ASP A 333 -2.70 19.63 -60.80
C ASP A 333 -4.10 20.24 -61.02
N ALA A 334 -5.07 19.94 -60.15
CA ALA A 334 -6.43 20.48 -60.22
C ALA A 334 -6.52 21.95 -59.76
N SER A 335 -5.74 22.35 -58.75
CA SER A 335 -5.71 23.72 -58.24
C SER A 335 -5.19 24.71 -59.27
N ALA A 336 -4.26 24.28 -60.13
CA ALA A 336 -3.73 25.10 -61.22
C ALA A 336 -4.82 25.54 -62.23
N LYS A 337 -5.90 24.76 -62.34
CA LYS A 337 -7.03 25.01 -63.27
C LYS A 337 -8.30 25.48 -62.56
N ALA A 338 -8.30 25.53 -61.23
CA ALA A 338 -9.50 25.76 -60.42
C ALA A 338 -10.14 27.15 -60.64
N TYR A 339 -9.41 28.11 -61.23
CA TYR A 339 -9.91 29.44 -61.54
C TYR A 339 -10.34 29.62 -63.00
N GLU A 340 -10.20 28.58 -63.84
CA GLU A 340 -10.55 28.63 -65.27
C GLU A 340 -12.06 28.47 -65.49
N ASP A 341 -12.71 27.56 -64.74
CA ASP A 341 -14.15 27.29 -64.82
C ASP A 341 -14.70 26.57 -63.57
N GLU A 342 -16.03 26.57 -63.40
CA GLU A 342 -16.73 25.99 -62.24
C GLU A 342 -16.56 24.46 -62.12
N ALA A 343 -16.42 23.74 -63.23
CA ALA A 343 -16.24 22.29 -63.22
C ALA A 343 -14.82 21.91 -62.77
N SER A 344 -13.81 22.69 -63.16
CA SER A 344 -12.42 22.56 -62.68
C SER A 344 -12.33 22.85 -61.18
N LEU A 345 -13.05 23.85 -60.67
CA LEU A 345 -13.13 24.13 -59.25
C LEU A 345 -13.75 22.97 -58.45
N LYS A 346 -14.90 22.45 -58.93
CA LYS A 346 -15.56 21.27 -58.33
C LYS A 346 -14.65 20.05 -58.29
N THR A 347 -13.86 19.83 -59.36
CA THR A 347 -12.91 18.72 -59.43
C THR A 347 -11.81 18.84 -58.38
N CYS A 348 -11.26 20.04 -58.18
CA CYS A 348 -10.28 20.31 -57.12
C CYS A 348 -10.90 20.08 -55.72
N ALA A 349 -12.10 20.60 -55.48
CA ALA A 349 -12.79 20.44 -54.21
C ALA A 349 -13.11 18.97 -53.90
N GLN A 350 -13.57 18.19 -54.88
CA GLN A 350 -13.79 16.75 -54.75
C GLN A 350 -12.48 15.98 -54.48
N ALA A 351 -11.39 16.34 -55.15
CA ALA A 351 -10.07 15.75 -54.91
C ALA A 351 -9.60 16.01 -53.48
N GLY A 352 -9.84 17.22 -52.96
CA GLY A 352 -9.57 17.61 -51.57
C GLY A 352 -10.39 16.81 -50.56
N ARG A 353 -11.73 16.75 -50.71
CA ARG A 353 -12.62 15.96 -49.84
C ARG A 353 -12.24 14.47 -49.81
N SER A 354 -11.93 13.90 -50.98
CA SER A 354 -11.48 12.50 -51.11
C SER A 354 -10.14 12.27 -50.41
N TRP A 355 -9.20 13.21 -50.49
CA TRP A 355 -7.90 13.09 -49.83
C TRP A 355 -8.04 13.13 -48.31
N ILE A 356 -8.82 14.07 -47.78
CA ILE A 356 -9.09 14.18 -46.33
C ILE A 356 -9.80 12.93 -45.78
N ALA A 357 -10.70 12.31 -46.55
CA ALA A 357 -11.27 11.02 -46.17
C ALA A 357 -10.20 9.91 -46.05
N GLY A 358 -9.20 9.91 -46.93
CA GLY A 358 -8.04 9.01 -46.86
C GLY A 358 -7.13 9.29 -45.66
N VAL A 359 -6.92 10.56 -45.31
CA VAL A 359 -6.21 10.97 -44.08
C VAL A 359 -6.93 10.46 -42.85
N ARG A 360 -8.26 10.64 -42.77
CA ARG A 360 -9.09 10.10 -41.68
C ARG A 360 -8.93 8.59 -41.55
N GLN A 361 -8.98 7.85 -42.66
CA GLN A 361 -8.79 6.41 -42.66
C GLN A 361 -7.41 6.01 -42.12
N ALA A 362 -6.34 6.73 -42.50
CA ALA A 362 -5.00 6.46 -42.00
C ALA A 362 -4.87 6.71 -40.49
N ILE A 363 -5.47 7.79 -39.99
CA ILE A 363 -5.53 8.12 -38.56
C ILE A 363 -6.30 7.05 -37.77
N THR A 364 -7.46 6.61 -38.26
CA THR A 364 -8.26 5.56 -37.62
C THR A 364 -7.50 4.23 -37.57
N MET A 365 -6.90 3.81 -38.68
CA MET A 365 -6.13 2.56 -38.71
C MET A 365 -4.91 2.60 -37.79
N THR A 366 -4.24 3.75 -37.68
CA THR A 366 -3.11 3.94 -36.74
C THR A 366 -3.55 3.69 -35.29
N TYR A 367 -4.71 4.22 -34.91
CA TYR A 367 -5.31 4.00 -33.59
C TYR A 367 -5.68 2.54 -33.34
N GLU A 368 -6.30 1.88 -34.32
CA GLU A 368 -6.68 0.47 -34.20
C GLU A 368 -5.46 -0.44 -34.03
N LEU A 369 -4.40 -0.22 -34.81
CA LEU A 369 -3.17 -1.02 -34.75
C LEU A 369 -2.40 -0.83 -33.44
N THR A 370 -2.29 0.41 -32.97
CA THR A 370 -1.62 0.71 -31.70
C THR A 370 -2.38 0.13 -30.51
N ASN A 371 -3.72 0.20 -30.51
CA ASN A 371 -4.56 -0.42 -29.49
C ASN A 371 -4.50 -1.95 -29.54
N LYS A 372 -4.59 -2.56 -30.72
CA LYS A 372 -4.47 -4.01 -30.89
C LYS A 372 -3.13 -4.51 -30.35
N SER A 373 -2.02 -3.87 -30.74
CA SER A 373 -0.68 -4.23 -30.24
C SER A 373 -0.56 -4.07 -28.72
N ARG A 374 -1.20 -3.06 -28.12
CA ARG A 374 -1.21 -2.86 -26.66
C ARG A 374 -2.00 -3.96 -25.95
N ASN A 375 -3.18 -4.31 -26.47
CA ASN A 375 -4.05 -5.31 -25.87
C ASN A 375 -3.45 -6.71 -25.98
N GLU A 376 -2.90 -7.08 -27.14
CA GLU A 376 -2.25 -8.39 -27.34
C GLU A 376 -1.05 -8.56 -26.40
N LEU A 377 -0.20 -7.54 -26.30
CA LEU A 377 0.93 -7.54 -25.36
C LEU A 377 0.45 -7.67 -23.91
N GLU A 378 -0.61 -6.95 -23.54
CA GLU A 378 -1.16 -7.01 -22.18
C GLU A 378 -1.80 -8.37 -21.87
N THR A 379 -2.47 -8.99 -22.84
CA THR A 379 -3.04 -10.35 -22.73
C THR A 379 -1.93 -11.38 -22.58
N GLU A 380 -0.88 -11.30 -23.39
CA GLU A 380 0.28 -12.19 -23.29
C GLU A 380 0.96 -12.06 -21.92
N LEU A 381 1.19 -10.83 -21.45
CA LEU A 381 1.79 -10.58 -20.15
C LEU A 381 0.88 -11.04 -18.99
N SER A 382 -0.42 -10.76 -19.06
CA SER A 382 -1.40 -11.11 -18.01
C SER A 382 -1.65 -12.62 -17.90
N SER A 383 -1.29 -13.40 -18.91
CA SER A 383 -1.30 -14.87 -18.83
C SER A 383 -0.30 -15.42 -17.81
N ARG A 384 0.69 -14.61 -17.38
CA ARG A 384 1.71 -15.00 -16.40
C ARG A 384 1.35 -14.54 -14.98
N PRO A 385 1.25 -15.45 -13.99
CA PRO A 385 0.92 -15.09 -12.61
C PRO A 385 1.91 -14.11 -11.95
N GLU A 386 3.20 -14.22 -12.29
CA GLU A 386 4.27 -13.33 -11.82
C GLU A 386 4.03 -11.88 -12.29
N TYR A 387 3.65 -11.70 -13.56
CA TYR A 387 3.33 -10.39 -14.12
C TYR A 387 2.05 -9.81 -13.53
N THR A 388 1.01 -10.60 -13.29
CA THR A 388 -0.24 -10.11 -12.68
C THR A 388 -0.01 -9.55 -11.28
N ARG A 389 0.81 -10.23 -10.46
CA ARG A 389 1.23 -9.74 -9.15
C ARG A 389 2.08 -8.47 -9.27
N TRP A 390 3.06 -8.49 -10.17
CA TRP A 390 3.92 -7.33 -10.45
C TRP A 390 3.10 -6.11 -10.91
N LYS A 391 2.14 -6.30 -11.82
CA LYS A 391 1.28 -5.24 -12.37
C LYS A 391 0.38 -4.62 -11.30
N ALA A 392 -0.21 -5.44 -10.42
CA ALA A 392 -1.02 -4.94 -9.31
C ALA A 392 -0.19 -4.03 -8.39
N GLN A 393 1.04 -4.42 -8.08
CA GLN A 393 1.94 -3.63 -7.23
C GLN A 393 2.54 -2.42 -7.96
N PHE A 394 2.90 -2.54 -9.24
CA PHE A 394 3.36 -1.43 -10.08
C PHE A 394 2.27 -0.37 -10.22
N ASN A 395 1.03 -0.77 -10.46
CA ASN A 395 -0.11 0.15 -10.52
C ASN A 395 -0.28 0.88 -9.17
N ARG A 396 -0.12 0.18 -8.04
CA ARG A 396 -0.14 0.82 -6.71
C ARG A 396 0.97 1.88 -6.59
N ILE A 397 2.19 1.58 -7.01
CA ILE A 397 3.34 2.51 -6.98
C ILE A 397 3.11 3.70 -7.92
N GLN A 398 2.56 3.49 -9.12
CA GLN A 398 2.24 4.58 -10.06
C GLN A 398 1.17 5.50 -9.48
N THR A 399 0.13 4.94 -8.87
CA THR A 399 -0.87 5.74 -8.15
C THR A 399 -0.22 6.50 -6.99
N GLU A 400 0.69 5.89 -6.23
CA GLU A 400 1.44 6.58 -5.17
C GLU A 400 2.32 7.71 -5.72
N ARG A 401 3.00 7.53 -6.86
CA ARG A 401 3.78 8.58 -7.54
C ARG A 401 2.91 9.76 -8.00
N VAL A 402 1.76 9.48 -8.61
CA VAL A 402 0.82 10.52 -9.03
C VAL A 402 0.29 11.27 -7.80
N THR A 403 -0.03 10.56 -6.72
CA THR A 403 -0.44 11.18 -5.44
C THR A 403 0.68 12.05 -4.88
N ILE A 404 1.93 11.59 -4.89
CA ILE A 404 3.10 12.39 -4.43
C ILE A 404 3.28 13.64 -5.28
N SER A 405 3.20 13.55 -6.61
CA SER A 405 3.30 14.72 -7.50
C SER A 405 2.17 15.72 -7.27
N ARG A 406 0.95 15.25 -7.00
CA ARG A 406 -0.18 16.11 -6.62
C ARG A 406 0.05 16.77 -5.25
N VAL A 407 0.61 16.04 -4.29
CA VAL A 407 1.02 16.58 -2.98
C VAL A 407 2.10 17.64 -3.16
N GLU A 408 3.12 17.38 -3.97
CA GLU A 408 4.19 18.33 -4.28
C GLU A 408 3.62 19.63 -4.86
N LYS A 409 2.74 19.53 -5.87
CA LYS A 409 2.08 20.70 -6.45
C LYS A 409 1.21 21.46 -5.44
N ALA A 410 0.43 20.74 -4.62
CA ALA A 410 -0.34 21.38 -3.54
C ALA A 410 0.59 22.08 -2.53
N MET A 411 1.72 21.48 -2.19
CA MET A 411 2.71 22.04 -1.27
C MET A 411 3.45 23.26 -1.85
N GLU A 412 3.71 23.28 -3.15
CA GLU A 412 4.25 24.44 -3.87
C GLU A 412 3.27 25.62 -3.85
N GLU A 413 1.97 25.36 -4.04
CA GLU A 413 0.93 26.40 -3.95
C GLU A 413 0.79 26.95 -2.53
N LEU A 414 0.99 26.13 -1.49
CA LEU A 414 0.95 26.57 -0.08
C LEU A 414 2.18 27.36 0.36
N ALA A 415 3.33 27.11 -0.27
CA ALA A 415 4.54 27.88 0.00
C ALA A 415 4.42 29.33 -0.50
N LYS A 416 3.43 29.63 -1.35
CA LYS A 416 3.11 30.99 -1.78
C LYS A 416 2.30 31.69 -0.68
N ASP A 417 2.99 32.40 0.21
CA ASP A 417 2.64 33.50 1.16
C ASP A 417 1.20 33.81 1.67
N THR A 418 0.13 33.10 1.28
CA THR A 418 -1.25 33.38 1.69
C THR A 418 -1.86 32.32 2.61
N SER A 419 -1.23 31.16 2.81
CA SER A 419 -1.71 30.15 3.76
C SER A 419 -0.93 30.21 5.07
N VAL A 420 -1.39 31.02 6.03
CA VAL A 420 -0.96 30.93 7.43
C VAL A 420 -1.59 29.68 8.01
N ILE A 421 -0.98 28.52 7.76
CA ILE A 421 -1.21 27.34 8.61
C ILE A 421 -0.67 27.72 9.99
N ASP A 422 -1.50 27.68 11.03
CA ASP A 422 -1.09 27.95 12.40
C ASP A 422 -0.13 26.82 12.87
N ARG A 423 1.17 27.01 12.58
CA ARG A 423 2.25 26.08 12.89
C ARG A 423 2.29 25.77 14.38
N SER A 424 2.02 26.77 15.21
CA SER A 424 1.96 26.63 16.66
C SER A 424 0.86 25.65 17.07
N GLU A 425 -0.33 25.76 16.48
CA GLU A 425 -1.45 24.87 16.78
C GLU A 425 -1.17 23.43 16.31
N LEU A 426 -0.64 23.26 15.09
CA LEU A 426 -0.29 21.95 14.55
C LEU A 426 0.82 21.27 15.37
N ASP A 427 1.89 21.99 15.72
CA ASP A 427 2.98 21.49 16.56
C ASP A 427 2.52 21.20 17.99
N GLN A 428 1.59 22.00 18.53
CA GLN A 428 0.99 21.76 19.85
C GLN A 428 0.14 20.49 19.82
N ARG A 429 -0.72 20.32 18.81
CA ARG A 429 -1.53 19.11 18.62
C ARG A 429 -0.64 17.88 18.43
N MET A 430 0.42 17.98 17.62
CA MET A 430 1.40 16.90 17.45
C MET A 430 2.11 16.53 18.75
N ARG A 431 2.43 17.52 19.60
CA ARG A 431 3.00 17.26 20.93
C ARG A 431 2.01 16.57 21.86
N ILE A 432 0.74 16.96 21.85
CA ILE A 432 -0.34 16.32 22.62
C ILE A 432 -0.55 14.86 22.15
N LEU A 433 -0.57 14.64 20.84
CA LEU A 433 -0.68 13.31 20.25
C LEU A 433 0.48 12.41 20.68
N LYS A 434 1.68 12.97 20.58
CA LYS A 434 2.91 12.29 20.95
C LYS A 434 2.95 11.95 22.43
N SER A 435 2.62 12.90 23.32
CA SER A 435 2.56 12.63 24.76
C SER A 435 1.47 11.62 25.10
N GLY A 436 0.37 11.61 24.35
CA GLY A 436 -0.69 10.62 24.51
C GLY A 436 -0.21 9.19 24.27
N LEU A 437 0.52 8.93 23.18
CA LEU A 437 0.94 7.57 22.80
C LEU A 437 2.28 7.15 23.42
N PHE A 438 3.21 8.08 23.57
CA PHE A 438 4.61 7.81 23.91
C PHE A 438 5.07 8.49 25.20
N GLY A 439 4.26 9.36 25.80
CA GLY A 439 4.62 10.10 27.00
C GLY A 439 4.28 9.36 28.29
N SER A 440 5.12 9.53 29.31
CA SER A 440 4.80 9.15 30.69
C SER A 440 3.67 10.04 31.22
N ARG A 441 2.64 9.45 31.82
CA ARG A 441 1.36 10.13 32.11
C ARG A 441 1.12 10.54 33.55
N SER A 442 2.15 10.62 34.38
CA SER A 442 1.98 11.42 35.59
C SER A 442 3.25 12.18 35.95
N ALA A 443 3.04 13.34 36.56
CA ALA A 443 4.08 14.07 37.28
C ALA A 443 4.69 13.24 38.45
N TRP A 444 4.22 12.00 38.67
CA TRP A 444 4.56 11.11 39.78
C TRP A 444 4.80 9.62 39.35
N GLY A 445 5.02 9.32 38.06
CA GLY A 445 5.47 8.00 37.58
C GLY A 445 4.46 6.82 37.54
N PHE A 446 3.15 7.04 37.66
CA PHE A 446 2.15 5.95 37.60
C PHE A 446 1.42 5.90 36.26
N GLY A 447 1.84 4.98 35.39
CA GLY A 447 1.16 4.63 34.13
C GLY A 447 2.14 4.51 32.96
N LYS A 448 2.29 3.30 32.41
CA LYS A 448 3.13 3.03 31.23
C LYS A 448 2.49 3.63 29.97
N PRO A 449 3.26 4.18 29.02
CA PRO A 449 2.73 4.60 27.72
C PRO A 449 2.00 3.45 27.00
N PRO A 450 0.95 3.70 26.21
CA PRO A 450 0.20 2.66 25.49
C PRO A 450 1.06 1.82 24.56
N VAL A 451 1.98 2.48 23.88
CA VAL A 451 2.99 1.87 23.01
C VAL A 451 3.85 0.89 23.82
N LEU A 452 4.30 1.30 25.00
CA LEU A 452 5.06 0.44 25.91
C LEU A 452 4.20 -0.70 26.49
N ALA A 453 2.93 -0.46 26.78
CA ALA A 453 2.01 -1.49 27.26
C ALA A 453 1.79 -2.58 26.20
N TRP A 454 1.63 -2.19 24.94
CA TRP A 454 1.53 -3.11 23.80
C TRP A 454 2.82 -3.93 23.61
N ILE A 455 3.99 -3.26 23.65
CA ILE A 455 5.30 -3.92 23.55
C ILE A 455 5.46 -4.94 24.69
N ASN A 456 5.16 -4.55 25.94
CA ASN A 456 5.29 -5.43 27.10
C ASN A 456 4.32 -6.62 27.04
N HIS A 457 3.09 -6.42 26.59
CA HIS A 457 2.13 -7.52 26.42
C HIS A 457 2.62 -8.50 25.36
N THR A 458 3.05 -8.01 24.19
CA THR A 458 3.57 -8.87 23.12
C THR A 458 4.84 -9.60 23.57
N LYS A 459 5.70 -8.95 24.36
CA LYS A 459 6.84 -9.60 25.01
C LYS A 459 6.41 -10.69 25.99
N LYS A 460 5.37 -10.44 26.79
CA LYS A 460 4.83 -11.44 27.72
C LYS A 460 4.35 -12.69 26.98
N ILE A 461 3.65 -12.53 25.85
CA ILE A 461 3.23 -13.66 25.03
C ILE A 461 4.44 -14.38 24.42
N HIS A 462 5.45 -13.66 23.94
CA HIS A 462 6.72 -14.27 23.54
C HIS A 462 7.34 -15.11 24.66
N ASP A 463 7.48 -14.56 25.87
CA ASP A 463 8.07 -15.26 27.00
C ASP A 463 7.22 -16.50 27.40
N GLN A 464 5.89 -16.43 27.25
CA GLN A 464 4.97 -17.56 27.44
C GLN A 464 5.16 -18.65 26.38
N ALA A 465 5.28 -18.29 25.10
CA ALA A 465 5.54 -19.23 24.01
C ALA A 465 6.90 -19.93 24.17
N VAL A 466 7.94 -19.19 24.60
CA VAL A 466 9.26 -19.79 24.93
C VAL A 466 9.16 -20.76 26.11
N ALA A 467 8.36 -20.44 27.13
CA ALA A 467 8.13 -21.34 28.25
C ALA A 467 7.35 -22.61 27.84
N ALA A 468 6.36 -22.46 26.96
CA ALA A 468 5.61 -23.57 26.37
C ALA A 468 6.52 -24.47 25.54
N LEU A 469 7.36 -23.91 24.66
CA LEU A 469 8.41 -24.63 23.93
C LEU A 469 9.32 -25.42 24.88
N SER A 470 9.82 -24.78 25.95
CA SER A 470 10.67 -25.45 26.93
C SER A 470 9.97 -26.65 27.59
N THR A 471 8.67 -26.54 27.84
CA THR A 471 7.84 -27.62 28.41
C THR A 471 7.58 -28.72 27.38
N GLY A 472 7.31 -28.36 26.13
CA GLY A 472 7.18 -29.28 25.01
C GLY A 472 8.47 -30.08 24.78
N MET A 473 9.63 -29.42 24.79
CA MET A 473 10.93 -30.06 24.69
C MET A 473 11.22 -31.02 25.84
N ALA A 474 10.85 -30.68 27.08
CA ALA A 474 10.97 -31.59 28.21
C ALA A 474 10.10 -32.84 28.01
N THR A 475 8.85 -32.66 27.57
CA THR A 475 7.91 -33.76 27.29
C THR A 475 8.42 -34.67 26.17
N LEU A 476 8.99 -34.09 25.11
CA LEU A 476 9.61 -34.83 24.01
C LEU A 476 10.84 -35.62 24.48
N ARG A 477 11.70 -35.02 25.30
CA ARG A 477 12.88 -35.69 25.86
C ARG A 477 12.52 -36.82 26.79
N ASP A 478 11.47 -36.66 27.60
CA ASP A 478 10.93 -37.72 28.47
C ASP A 478 10.32 -38.86 27.63
N SER A 479 9.53 -38.52 26.61
CA SER A 479 8.96 -39.49 25.68
C SER A 479 10.07 -40.26 24.95
N ALA A 480 11.11 -39.56 24.46
CA ALA A 480 12.28 -40.17 23.85
C ALA A 480 13.03 -41.07 24.84
N TYR A 481 13.14 -40.67 26.11
CA TYR A 481 13.78 -41.46 27.16
C TYR A 481 13.04 -42.78 27.41
N THR A 482 11.71 -42.79 27.46
CA THR A 482 10.94 -44.05 27.64
C THR A 482 11.17 -45.07 26.53
N LEU A 483 11.59 -44.61 25.35
CA LEU A 483 11.95 -45.47 24.22
C LEU A 483 13.38 -46.04 24.29
N THR A 484 14.23 -45.56 25.19
CA THR A 484 15.63 -46.04 25.35
C THR A 484 15.73 -47.35 26.12
N ALA A 485 16.91 -47.97 26.11
CA ALA A 485 17.18 -49.18 26.90
C ALA A 485 16.96 -48.95 28.41
N MET A 486 17.41 -47.81 28.95
CA MET A 486 17.18 -47.45 30.36
C MET A 486 15.69 -47.20 30.64
N GLY A 487 14.99 -46.46 29.76
CA GLY A 487 13.55 -46.18 29.92
C GLY A 487 12.67 -47.42 29.88
N ARG A 488 13.11 -48.48 29.18
CA ARG A 488 12.46 -49.80 29.15
C ARG A 488 12.90 -50.73 30.28
N GLY A 489 13.73 -50.26 31.22
CA GLY A 489 14.23 -51.04 32.36
C GLY A 489 15.41 -51.98 32.06
N GLY A 490 16.00 -51.90 30.86
CA GLY A 490 17.07 -52.80 30.42
C GLY A 490 18.44 -52.58 31.06
N ALA A 491 18.64 -51.51 31.83
CA ALA A 491 19.90 -51.22 32.52
C ALA A 491 19.96 -51.77 33.95
N VAL A 492 18.90 -52.43 34.41
CA VAL A 492 18.81 -52.98 35.75
C VAL A 492 19.36 -54.40 35.74
N ASN A 493 20.61 -54.53 36.16
CA ASN A 493 21.25 -55.84 36.32
C ASN A 493 21.17 -56.28 37.78
N PHE A 494 20.73 -57.52 38.01
CA PHE A 494 20.83 -58.14 39.33
C PHE A 494 22.19 -58.80 39.44
N GLY A 495 23.02 -58.31 40.37
CA GLY A 495 24.28 -58.96 40.70
C GLY A 495 24.04 -60.36 41.28
N THR A 496 25.08 -61.20 41.27
CA THR A 496 25.06 -62.50 41.95
C THR A 496 24.86 -62.39 43.47
N ASP A 497 25.01 -61.19 44.03
CA ASP A 497 24.70 -60.80 45.41
C ASP A 497 23.22 -60.43 45.62
N GLY A 498 22.37 -60.56 44.61
CA GLY A 498 20.96 -60.17 44.63
C GLY A 498 20.73 -58.66 44.65
N LYS A 499 21.79 -57.84 44.57
CA LYS A 499 21.68 -56.38 44.59
C LYS A 499 21.41 -55.85 43.20
N MET A 500 20.52 -54.87 43.13
CA MET A 500 20.26 -54.10 41.93
C MET A 500 21.47 -53.21 41.63
N ARG A 501 22.03 -53.32 40.42
CA ARG A 501 23.08 -52.44 39.90
C ARG A 501 22.58 -51.77 38.64
N ILE A 502 22.72 -50.45 38.57
CA ILE A 502 22.42 -49.66 37.38
C ILE A 502 23.68 -49.60 36.53
N ASP A 503 23.56 -49.93 35.24
CA ASP A 503 24.64 -49.69 34.29
C ASP A 503 24.72 -48.19 33.94
N TYR A 504 25.77 -47.53 34.44
CA TYR A 504 26.00 -46.11 34.25
C TYR A 504 26.23 -45.72 32.77
N ASN A 505 26.80 -46.61 31.95
CA ASN A 505 27.00 -46.33 30.53
C ASN A 505 25.66 -46.31 29.81
N ILE A 506 24.79 -47.30 30.08
CA ILE A 506 23.43 -47.35 29.50
C ILE A 506 22.60 -46.15 29.97
N GLN A 507 22.75 -45.73 31.23
CA GLN A 507 22.08 -44.53 31.75
C GLN A 507 22.54 -43.27 31.01
N TYR A 508 23.85 -43.08 30.84
CA TYR A 508 24.43 -41.93 30.14
C TYR A 508 24.03 -41.89 28.66
N ASP A 509 24.08 -43.04 27.96
CA ASP A 509 23.69 -43.17 26.57
C ASP A 509 22.20 -42.89 26.38
N SER A 510 21.36 -43.42 27.28
CA SER A 510 19.92 -43.18 27.26
C SER A 510 19.57 -41.71 27.53
N TYR A 511 20.28 -41.07 28.46
CA TYR A 511 20.15 -39.64 28.70
C TYR A 511 20.55 -38.83 27.44
N THR A 512 21.68 -39.14 26.83
CA THR A 512 22.17 -38.46 25.62
C THR A 512 21.23 -38.68 24.43
N ALA A 513 20.73 -39.90 24.26
CA ALA A 513 19.74 -40.23 23.23
C ALA A 513 18.42 -39.47 23.45
N SER A 514 17.96 -39.35 24.69
CA SER A 514 16.80 -38.53 25.07
C SER A 514 17.01 -37.06 24.74
N GLN A 515 18.15 -36.47 25.12
CA GLN A 515 18.44 -35.05 24.87
C GLN A 515 18.45 -34.69 23.38
N ASN A 516 18.94 -35.61 22.54
CA ASN A 516 19.02 -35.45 21.09
C ASN A 516 17.82 -36.05 20.33
N LEU A 517 16.77 -36.51 21.04
CA LEU A 517 15.61 -37.20 20.45
C LEU A 517 16.03 -38.32 19.49
N ALA A 518 17.13 -39.03 19.77
CA ALA A 518 17.72 -40.01 18.86
C ALA A 518 16.81 -41.23 18.65
N THR A 519 15.94 -41.53 19.62
CA THR A 519 14.91 -42.58 19.53
C THR A 519 13.70 -42.18 18.69
N PHE A 520 13.55 -40.90 18.34
CA PHE A 520 12.51 -40.44 17.42
C PHE A 520 13.01 -40.63 15.98
N ASN A 521 12.84 -41.86 15.48
CA ASN A 521 13.21 -42.26 14.13
C ASN A 521 12.24 -43.32 13.61
N LYS A 522 12.20 -43.54 12.29
CA LYS A 522 11.25 -44.47 11.65
C LYS A 522 11.38 -45.92 12.12
N SER A 523 12.53 -46.33 12.67
CA SER A 523 12.73 -47.71 13.16
C SER A 523 12.04 -47.95 14.51
N GLN A 524 11.99 -46.94 15.37
CA GLN A 524 11.33 -47.02 16.68
C GLN A 524 9.88 -46.53 16.62
N LEU A 525 9.57 -45.60 15.71
CA LEU A 525 8.27 -44.99 15.51
C LEU A 525 7.87 -45.09 14.02
N PRO A 526 7.39 -46.26 13.57
CA PRO A 526 7.00 -46.46 12.17
C PRO A 526 5.89 -45.50 11.75
N VAL A 527 5.95 -44.99 10.52
CA VAL A 527 4.95 -44.07 9.98
C VAL A 527 3.56 -44.72 10.03
N GLY A 528 2.59 -43.98 10.58
CA GLY A 528 1.22 -44.46 10.77
C GLY A 528 0.99 -45.33 12.02
N SER A 529 2.02 -45.55 12.86
CA SER A 529 1.80 -46.09 14.21
C SER A 529 1.21 -45.03 15.13
N ARG A 530 0.48 -45.46 16.17
CA ARG A 530 -0.08 -44.55 17.17
C ARG A 530 1.00 -43.73 17.88
N GLU A 531 2.14 -44.35 18.14
CA GLU A 531 3.29 -43.71 18.78
C GLU A 531 3.93 -42.66 17.86
N ASN A 532 3.99 -42.92 16.56
CA ASN A 532 4.41 -41.94 15.56
C ASN A 532 3.45 -40.75 15.50
N GLU A 533 2.13 -40.97 15.50
CA GLU A 533 1.13 -39.90 15.54
C GLU A 533 1.26 -39.01 16.79
N ILE A 534 1.42 -39.63 17.97
CA ILE A 534 1.61 -38.89 19.24
C ILE A 534 2.91 -38.09 19.21
N ALA A 535 4.00 -38.69 18.73
CA ALA A 535 5.29 -38.01 18.61
C ALA A 535 5.19 -36.82 17.64
N CYS A 536 4.51 -36.99 16.50
CA CYS A 536 4.28 -35.92 15.54
C CYS A 536 3.45 -34.78 16.14
N GLN A 537 2.37 -35.07 16.88
CA GLN A 537 1.58 -34.04 17.56
C GLN A 537 2.40 -33.26 18.59
N GLN A 538 3.26 -33.93 19.36
CA GLN A 538 4.13 -33.28 20.33
C GLN A 538 5.21 -32.42 19.67
N LEU A 539 5.83 -32.92 18.60
CA LEU A 539 6.81 -32.18 17.80
C LEU A 539 6.17 -30.94 17.15
N GLU A 540 4.99 -31.10 16.56
CA GLU A 540 4.22 -30.03 15.94
C GLU A 540 3.83 -28.95 16.96
N SER A 541 3.33 -29.35 18.14
CA SER A 541 2.98 -28.40 19.21
C SER A 541 4.20 -27.59 19.67
N ALA A 542 5.34 -28.26 19.90
CA ALA A 542 6.57 -27.56 20.30
C ALA A 542 7.09 -26.63 19.19
N TRP A 543 6.96 -27.04 17.93
CA TRP A 543 7.33 -26.22 16.79
C TRP A 543 6.43 -24.98 16.63
N LEU A 544 5.12 -25.12 16.85
CA LEU A 544 4.18 -24.00 16.86
C LEU A 544 4.51 -22.99 17.96
N ASP A 545 4.86 -23.46 19.17
CA ASP A 545 5.31 -22.59 20.26
C ASP A 545 6.60 -21.83 19.91
N TRP A 546 7.56 -22.50 19.28
CA TRP A 546 8.78 -21.85 18.76
C TRP A 546 8.43 -20.78 17.72
N SER A 547 7.62 -21.11 16.71
CA SER A 547 7.21 -20.16 15.68
C SER A 547 6.49 -18.96 16.26
N ALA A 548 5.50 -19.18 17.12
CA ALA A 548 4.75 -18.11 17.77
C ALA A 548 5.70 -17.19 18.56
N SER A 549 6.71 -17.76 19.23
CA SER A 549 7.71 -16.96 19.93
C SER A 549 8.47 -16.02 18.99
N LEU A 550 8.85 -16.48 17.80
CA LEU A 550 9.53 -15.65 16.79
C LEU A 550 8.57 -14.61 16.22
N ASP A 551 7.34 -14.98 15.89
CA ASP A 551 6.31 -14.07 15.36
C ASP A 551 6.06 -12.89 16.28
N HIS A 552 5.99 -13.14 17.60
CA HIS A 552 5.84 -12.08 18.59
C HIS A 552 7.06 -11.14 18.66
N LEU A 553 8.29 -11.65 18.50
CA LEU A 553 9.47 -10.79 18.39
C LEU A 553 9.49 -9.99 17.09
N GLY A 554 9.14 -10.64 15.98
CA GLY A 554 9.01 -9.99 14.67
C GLY A 554 7.98 -8.86 14.70
N ALA A 555 6.85 -9.06 15.38
CA ALA A 555 5.83 -8.04 15.58
C ALA A 555 6.35 -6.84 16.37
N ILE A 556 7.12 -7.06 17.46
CA ILE A 556 7.76 -5.98 18.22
C ILE A 556 8.77 -5.24 17.36
N GLN A 557 9.62 -5.96 16.61
CA GLN A 557 10.62 -5.34 15.74
C GLN A 557 9.97 -4.49 14.66
N LEU A 558 8.93 -4.99 13.99
CA LEU A 558 8.19 -4.22 12.99
C LEU A 558 7.60 -2.97 13.61
N PHE A 559 6.95 -3.10 14.77
CA PHE A 559 6.33 -1.99 15.47
C PHE A 559 7.38 -0.93 15.87
N CYS A 560 8.54 -1.35 16.36
CA CYS A 560 9.66 -0.46 16.66
C CYS A 560 10.22 0.22 15.40
N ASN A 561 10.39 -0.50 14.29
CA ASN A 561 10.81 0.06 13.01
C ASN A 561 9.81 1.09 12.47
N MET A 562 8.51 0.87 12.67
CA MET A 562 7.45 1.78 12.26
C MET A 562 7.54 3.12 13.01
N ILE A 563 7.82 3.09 14.32
CA ILE A 563 7.91 4.30 15.14
C ILE A 563 9.31 4.93 15.16
N ASP A 564 10.34 4.22 14.70
CA ASP A 564 11.73 4.70 14.70
C ASP A 564 11.90 6.12 14.12
N PRO A 565 11.28 6.49 12.98
CA PRO A 565 11.43 7.83 12.41
C PRO A 565 10.87 8.96 13.28
N VAL A 566 10.01 8.64 14.25
CA VAL A 566 9.39 9.60 15.17
C VAL A 566 9.92 9.49 16.60
N LEU A 567 10.75 8.48 16.90
CA LEU A 567 11.38 8.32 18.21
C LEU A 567 12.36 9.47 18.48
N ASP A 568 12.11 10.23 19.55
CA ASP A 568 12.98 11.32 19.99
C ASP A 568 13.16 11.33 21.52
N PRO A 569 14.17 12.05 22.05
CA PRO A 569 14.48 12.08 23.48
C PRO A 569 13.39 12.62 24.42
N LYS A 570 12.32 13.23 23.87
CA LYS A 570 11.17 13.75 24.64
C LYS A 570 10.07 12.71 24.81
N MET A 571 10.25 11.49 24.30
CA MET A 571 9.39 10.33 24.60
C MET A 571 9.79 9.68 25.92
N ASP A 572 8.93 8.80 26.46
CA ASP A 572 9.29 7.98 27.61
C ASP A 572 10.54 7.13 27.28
N SER A 573 11.56 7.21 28.13
CA SER A 573 12.84 6.54 27.94
C SER A 573 12.69 5.02 27.81
N SER A 574 11.66 4.44 28.43
CA SER A 574 11.40 3.00 28.36
C SER A 574 10.94 2.57 26.97
N VAL A 575 10.27 3.45 26.21
CA VAL A 575 9.92 3.18 24.79
C VAL A 575 11.17 3.21 23.93
N LEU A 576 12.03 4.21 24.15
CA LEU A 576 13.32 4.33 23.45
C LEU A 576 14.20 3.12 23.73
N GLU A 577 14.36 2.73 24.99
CA GLU A 577 15.13 1.57 25.40
C GLU A 577 14.56 0.26 24.83
N ALA A 578 13.23 0.10 24.84
CA ALA A 578 12.62 -1.10 24.28
C ALA A 578 12.90 -1.27 22.77
N CYS A 579 12.90 -0.17 22.01
CA CYS A 579 13.04 -0.21 20.55
C CYS A 579 14.47 -0.04 20.02
N ARG A 580 15.26 0.88 20.60
CA ARG A 580 16.64 1.18 20.17
C ARG A 580 17.70 0.65 21.12
N GLY A 581 17.33 0.22 22.32
CA GLY A 581 18.28 0.04 23.41
C GLY A 581 18.84 1.39 23.88
N ASN A 582 19.95 1.32 24.61
CA ASN A 582 20.70 2.48 25.06
C ASN A 582 22.11 2.41 24.48
N VAL A 583 22.48 3.40 23.68
CA VAL A 583 23.79 3.50 23.03
C VAL A 583 24.45 4.78 23.52
N GLU A 584 25.62 4.66 24.12
CA GLU A 584 26.45 5.80 24.50
C GLU A 584 26.89 6.58 23.25
N LEU A 585 27.25 7.85 23.44
CA LEU A 585 27.76 8.72 22.37
C LEU A 585 29.02 8.17 21.69
N ASN A 586 29.75 7.26 22.35
CA ASN A 586 30.92 6.56 21.81
C ASN A 586 30.56 5.33 20.95
N GLY A 587 29.27 5.05 20.74
CA GLY A 587 28.77 3.89 20.00
C GLY A 587 28.67 2.59 20.83
N THR A 588 29.00 2.63 22.11
CA THR A 588 28.92 1.46 23.01
C THR A 588 27.47 1.22 23.41
N VAL A 589 26.95 0.01 23.13
CA VAL A 589 25.60 -0.39 23.53
C VAL A 589 25.61 -0.72 25.02
N VAL A 590 25.02 0.16 25.84
CA VAL A 590 24.87 -0.01 27.30
C VAL A 590 23.73 -0.96 27.63
N SER A 591 22.62 -0.86 26.89
CA SER A 591 21.53 -1.84 26.95
C SER A 591 21.06 -2.21 25.56
N LYS A 592 20.91 -3.51 25.30
CA LYS A 592 20.34 -4.00 24.03
C LYS A 592 18.87 -3.61 23.94
N SER A 593 18.37 -3.44 22.72
CA SER A 593 16.92 -3.35 22.49
C SER A 593 16.23 -4.60 23.05
N LEU A 594 14.92 -4.51 23.31
CA LEU A 594 14.15 -5.64 23.82
C LEU A 594 14.25 -6.85 22.87
N VAL A 595 14.17 -6.61 21.56
CA VAL A 595 14.26 -7.65 20.53
C VAL A 595 15.66 -8.27 20.53
N ASP A 596 16.72 -7.47 20.49
CA ASP A 596 18.10 -7.97 20.49
C ASP A 596 18.43 -8.76 21.76
N GLY A 597 17.92 -8.29 22.90
CA GLY A 597 18.02 -8.99 24.18
C GLY A 597 17.32 -10.34 24.16
N ALA A 598 16.10 -10.40 23.62
CA ALA A 598 15.33 -11.64 23.50
C ALA A 598 15.99 -12.62 22.52
N VAL A 599 16.42 -12.16 21.34
CA VAL A 599 17.16 -12.98 20.37
C VAL A 599 18.44 -13.55 20.99
N SER A 600 19.22 -12.71 21.68
CA SER A 600 20.42 -13.16 22.39
C SER A 600 20.09 -14.22 23.45
N LYS A 601 18.95 -14.11 24.14
CA LYS A 601 18.48 -15.10 25.12
C LYS A 601 18.07 -16.42 24.44
N LEU A 602 17.44 -16.37 23.26
CA LEU A 602 17.08 -17.56 22.49
C LEU A 602 18.31 -18.36 22.07
N VAL A 603 19.36 -17.67 21.63
CA VAL A 603 20.63 -18.30 21.25
C VAL A 603 21.35 -18.86 22.48
N THR A 604 21.57 -18.04 23.51
CA THR A 604 22.35 -18.42 24.70
C THR A 604 21.71 -19.55 25.50
N LYS A 605 20.37 -19.64 25.53
CA LYS A 605 19.65 -20.74 26.18
C LYS A 605 19.48 -21.99 25.31
N GLY A 606 19.97 -21.98 24.08
CA GLY A 606 19.91 -23.16 23.19
C GLY A 606 18.56 -23.41 22.51
N PHE A 607 17.58 -22.51 22.64
CA PHE A 607 16.26 -22.70 22.02
C PHE A 607 16.32 -22.79 20.49
N GLN A 608 17.26 -22.07 19.86
CA GLN A 608 17.47 -22.20 18.41
C GLN A 608 18.01 -23.58 18.02
N LYS A 609 18.84 -24.19 18.87
CA LYS A 609 19.34 -25.56 18.65
C LYS A 609 18.20 -26.57 18.82
N ASP A 610 17.36 -26.38 19.84
CA ASP A 610 16.19 -27.21 20.08
C ASP A 610 15.18 -27.12 18.92
N ALA A 611 14.93 -25.92 18.40
CA ALA A 611 14.11 -25.73 17.21
C ALA A 611 14.67 -26.45 15.97
N LYS A 612 15.99 -26.36 15.72
CA LYS A 612 16.62 -27.09 14.61
C LYS A 612 16.41 -28.60 14.76
N LEU A 613 16.57 -29.11 15.98
CA LEU A 613 16.36 -30.53 16.29
C LEU A 613 14.89 -30.94 16.08
N LEU A 614 13.92 -30.10 16.47
CA LEU A 614 12.50 -30.34 16.20
C LEU A 614 12.24 -30.50 14.71
N ASN A 615 12.73 -29.57 13.88
CA ASN A 615 12.53 -29.62 12.44
C ASN A 615 13.15 -30.88 11.81
N GLU A 616 14.41 -31.19 12.18
CA GLU A 616 15.10 -32.41 11.73
C GLU A 616 14.29 -33.67 12.06
N LYS A 617 13.69 -33.72 13.24
CA LYS A 617 12.90 -34.88 13.70
C LYS A 617 11.51 -34.95 13.09
N MET A 618 10.88 -33.82 12.84
CA MET A 618 9.62 -33.77 12.08
C MET A 618 9.82 -34.29 10.66
N GLU A 619 10.89 -33.88 9.98
CA GLU A 619 11.26 -34.39 8.65
C GLU A 619 11.58 -35.88 8.68
N GLU A 620 12.37 -36.33 9.66
CA GLU A 620 12.74 -37.75 9.80
C GLU A 620 11.52 -38.65 10.05
N LEU A 621 10.52 -38.18 10.79
CA LEU A 621 9.29 -38.93 11.09
C LEU A 621 8.16 -38.71 10.08
N GLU A 622 8.39 -37.91 9.04
CA GLU A 622 7.37 -37.51 8.04
C GLU A 622 6.12 -36.85 8.67
N CYS A 623 6.33 -36.09 9.75
CA CYS A 623 5.27 -35.33 10.39
C CYS A 623 4.79 -34.18 9.49
N PRO A 624 3.49 -33.83 9.50
CA PRO A 624 3.01 -32.66 8.77
C PRO A 624 3.67 -31.40 9.33
N LEU A 625 4.27 -30.59 8.45
CA LEU A 625 4.74 -29.26 8.81
C LEU A 625 3.53 -28.33 8.90
N PRO A 626 3.25 -27.74 10.07
CA PRO A 626 2.14 -26.80 10.18
C PRO A 626 2.41 -25.58 9.29
N PRO A 627 1.36 -24.95 8.73
CA PRO A 627 1.52 -23.73 7.95
C PRO A 627 2.05 -22.61 8.84
N VAL A 628 3.37 -22.39 8.78
CA VAL A 628 4.04 -21.36 9.56
C VAL A 628 3.84 -20.00 8.90
N SER A 629 3.40 -19.02 9.66
CA SER A 629 3.33 -17.63 9.23
C SER A 629 4.74 -17.04 9.09
N VAL A 630 5.36 -17.20 7.90
CA VAL A 630 6.37 -16.28 7.35
C VAL A 630 7.67 -16.09 8.15
N MET A 631 8.50 -17.14 8.36
CA MET A 631 9.93 -16.93 8.70
C MET A 631 10.94 -17.94 8.11
N ASN A 632 10.50 -18.94 7.34
CA ASN A 632 11.40 -20.03 6.88
C ASN A 632 11.67 -20.04 5.37
N GLU A 633 11.85 -18.87 4.76
CA GLU A 633 12.67 -18.73 3.54
C GLU A 633 13.81 -17.76 3.82
#